data_AF-A0A844F492-F1
#
_entry.id   AF-A0A844F492-F1
#
_cell.length_a   1.000
_cell.length_b   1.000
_cell.length_c   1.000
_cell.angle_alpha   90.00
_cell.angle_beta   90.00
_cell.angle_gamma   90.00
#
_symmetry.space_group_name_H-M   'P 1'
#
loop_
_entity.id
_entity.type
_entity.pdbx_description
1 polymer ?
#
loop_
_entity_poly.entity_id
_entity_poly.type
_entity_poly.pdbx_seq_one_letter_code
_entity_poly.pdbx_strand_id
1 'polypeptide(L)'
;MQEKFYEKDFDASQFDQVKVPGVWQFYGYASHQYTNIRYPFPFDPPYVPQDNPCGTYIYDFEYKISELAPKAYLLFEGVDSCFYVWINGEYVGYSQVSHSTSEFDVTDVFEEGKNRIAVLVLKWCD
;
A
#
# COMPACT_ATOMS: atom_id res chain seq x y z
N MET A 1 12.85 -6.23 3.87
CA MET A 1 12.11 -5.71 5.04
C MET A 1 12.25 -6.71 6.17
N GLN A 2 12.87 -6.33 7.29
CA GLN A 2 13.09 -7.25 8.42
C GLN A 2 11.99 -7.16 9.49
N GLU A 3 11.11 -6.17 9.42
CA GLU A 3 10.08 -5.93 10.42
C GLU A 3 8.68 -6.15 9.85
N LYS A 4 7.82 -6.82 10.63
CA LYS A 4 6.44 -7.11 10.28
C LYS A 4 5.53 -5.92 10.57
N PHE A 5 5.74 -4.83 9.82
CA PHE A 5 5.00 -3.57 10.00
C PHE A 5 3.47 -3.72 9.93
N TYR A 6 2.99 -4.78 9.28
CA TYR A 6 1.57 -5.06 9.06
C TYR A 6 0.85 -5.65 10.28
N GLU A 7 1.57 -6.05 11.34
CA GLU A 7 0.95 -6.61 12.54
C GLU A 7 0.09 -5.56 13.29
N LYS A 8 -1.01 -6.02 13.90
CA LYS A 8 -2.02 -5.18 14.57
C LYS A 8 -1.40 -4.33 15.70
N ASP A 9 -0.42 -4.89 16.40
CA ASP A 9 0.27 -4.28 17.54
C ASP A 9 1.60 -3.62 17.17
N PHE A 10 1.92 -3.49 15.88
CA PHE A 10 3.15 -2.84 15.43
C PHE A 10 3.19 -1.37 15.90
N ASP A 11 4.30 -0.97 16.51
CA ASP A 11 4.51 0.41 16.97
C ASP A 11 4.94 1.29 15.79
N ALA A 12 3.98 2.03 15.24
CA ALA A 12 4.19 2.99 14.17
C ALA A 12 4.56 4.40 14.68
N SER A 13 4.94 4.57 15.95
CA SER A 13 5.25 5.89 16.52
C SER A 13 6.42 6.61 15.85
N GLN A 14 7.32 5.87 15.19
CA GLN A 14 8.44 6.42 14.44
C GLN A 14 8.10 6.76 12.98
N PHE A 15 6.87 6.48 12.53
CA PHE A 15 6.46 6.77 11.16
C PHE A 15 6.10 8.25 11.03
N ASP A 16 6.58 8.86 9.96
CA ASP A 16 6.17 10.19 9.58
C ASP A 16 4.72 10.19 9.08
N GLN A 17 4.00 11.28 9.32
CA GLN A 17 2.64 11.45 8.84
C GLN A 17 2.63 12.08 7.45
N VAL A 18 1.94 11.42 6.51
CA VAL A 18 1.75 11.89 5.14
C VAL A 18 0.27 12.00 4.79
N LYS A 19 -0.11 12.93 3.90
CA LYS A 19 -1.48 13.02 3.39
C LYS A 19 -1.66 12.08 2.20
N VAL A 20 -2.77 11.36 2.20
CA VAL A 20 -3.23 10.50 1.10
C VAL A 20 -4.51 11.12 0.51
N PRO A 21 -4.64 11.25 -0.82
CA PRO A 21 -3.67 10.84 -1.85
C PRO A 21 -2.44 11.76 -1.95
N GLY A 22 -1.30 11.21 -2.36
CA GLY A 22 -0.04 11.95 -2.56
C GLY A 22 1.11 11.05 -3.01
N VAL A 23 2.21 11.64 -3.48
CA VAL A 23 3.43 10.91 -3.86
C VAL A 23 4.55 11.19 -2.86
N TRP A 24 5.25 10.14 -2.40
CA TRP A 24 6.21 10.24 -1.28
C TRP A 24 7.40 11.18 -1.57
N GLN A 25 7.69 11.45 -2.85
CA GLN A 25 8.78 12.35 -3.28
C GLN A 25 8.54 13.79 -2.84
N PHE A 26 7.28 14.22 -2.65
CA PHE A 26 6.98 15.54 -2.09
C PHE A 26 7.21 15.64 -0.58
N TYR A 27 7.35 14.51 0.10
CA TYR A 27 7.62 14.43 1.55
C TYR A 27 9.10 14.23 1.87
N GLY A 28 9.98 14.27 0.86
CA GLY A 28 11.43 14.12 1.03
C GLY A 28 11.97 12.70 0.91
N TYR A 29 11.12 11.71 0.60
CA TYR A 29 11.55 10.34 0.37
C TYR A 29 11.90 10.11 -1.10
N ALA A 30 13.08 9.53 -1.35
CA ALA A 30 13.63 9.36 -2.69
C ALA A 30 13.70 10.70 -3.47
N SER A 31 13.80 10.61 -4.80
CA SER A 31 13.88 11.79 -5.68
C SER A 31 12.87 11.69 -6.82
N HIS A 32 12.42 12.85 -7.30
CA HIS A 32 11.69 12.98 -8.55
C HIS A 32 12.58 12.54 -9.71
N GLN A 33 12.01 11.80 -10.65
CA GLN A 33 12.73 11.28 -11.79
C GLN A 33 11.97 11.60 -13.07
N TYR A 34 12.71 12.08 -14.06
CA TYR A 34 12.21 12.31 -15.41
C TYR A 34 13.16 11.63 -16.38
N THR A 35 12.63 10.75 -17.20
CA THR A 35 13.32 10.17 -18.35
C THR A 35 12.42 10.28 -19.56
N ASN A 36 13.01 10.51 -20.74
CA ASN A 36 12.23 10.59 -21.97
C ASN A 36 11.94 9.19 -22.54
N ILE A 37 13.00 8.43 -22.84
CA ILE A 37 12.89 7.09 -23.48
C ILE A 37 13.51 5.99 -22.63
N ARG A 38 14.62 6.31 -21.93
CA ARG A 38 15.36 5.30 -21.17
C ARG A 38 14.65 4.97 -19.87
N TYR A 39 14.66 3.71 -19.48
CA TYR A 39 14.30 3.32 -18.12
C TYR A 39 15.26 4.00 -17.13
N PRO A 40 14.75 4.43 -15.95
CA PRO A 40 15.58 4.96 -14.87
C PRO A 40 16.30 3.86 -14.07
N PHE A 41 16.20 2.60 -14.53
CA PHE A 41 16.88 1.41 -14.02
C PHE A 41 17.36 0.52 -15.18
N PRO A 42 18.24 -0.47 -14.96
CA PRO A 42 18.71 -1.38 -16.00
C PRO A 42 17.56 -2.06 -16.74
N PHE A 43 17.61 -2.05 -18.08
CA PHE A 43 16.58 -2.68 -18.91
C PHE A 43 16.86 -4.18 -19.04
N ASP A 44 16.27 -4.97 -18.15
CA ASP A 44 16.41 -6.43 -18.10
C ASP A 44 15.07 -7.11 -17.75
N PRO A 45 14.02 -6.97 -18.57
CA PRO A 45 12.68 -7.47 -18.24
C PRO A 45 12.65 -9.00 -18.08
N PRO A 46 11.87 -9.56 -17.13
CA PRO A 46 10.94 -8.87 -16.21
C PRO A 46 11.61 -8.39 -14.91
N TYR A 47 12.93 -8.36 -14.83
CA TYR A 47 13.64 -8.07 -13.59
C TYR A 47 13.74 -6.57 -13.31
N VAL A 48 13.44 -6.21 -12.06
CA VAL A 48 13.66 -4.88 -11.50
C VAL A 48 14.86 -4.90 -10.54
N PRO A 49 15.48 -3.75 -10.23
CA PRO A 49 16.59 -3.71 -9.28
C PRO A 49 16.22 -4.31 -7.92
N GLN A 50 17.17 -5.03 -7.32
CA GLN A 50 16.98 -5.57 -5.97
C GLN A 50 16.85 -4.45 -4.92
N ASP A 51 17.61 -3.36 -5.10
CA ASP A 51 17.46 -2.14 -4.31
C ASP A 51 16.31 -1.29 -4.89
N ASN A 52 15.09 -1.65 -4.50
CA ASN A 52 13.85 -1.03 -4.96
C ASN A 52 13.25 -0.16 -3.85
N PRO A 53 13.17 1.17 -4.02
CA PRO A 53 12.49 2.03 -3.07
C PRO A 53 11.05 1.56 -2.83
N CYS A 54 10.65 1.53 -1.56
CA CYS A 54 9.31 1.15 -1.17
C CYS A 54 8.80 2.04 -0.03
N GLY A 55 7.48 2.14 0.07
CA GLY A 55 6.79 2.88 1.12
C GLY A 55 5.85 1.95 1.88
N THR A 56 5.95 1.96 3.21
CA THR A 56 5.04 1.27 4.11
C THR A 56 4.08 2.27 4.73
N TYR A 57 2.78 2.02 4.59
CA TYR A 57 1.71 2.88 5.09
C TYR A 57 0.88 2.12 6.11
N ILE A 58 0.51 2.81 7.19
CA ILE A 58 -0.38 2.28 8.23
C ILE A 58 -1.49 3.30 8.44
N TYR A 59 -2.74 2.83 8.50
CA TYR A 59 -3.90 3.66 8.78
C TYR A 59 -4.85 2.93 9.74
N ASP A 60 -5.06 3.54 10.92
CA ASP A 60 -6.01 3.08 11.92
C ASP A 60 -7.33 3.83 11.77
N PHE A 61 -8.45 3.11 11.79
CA PHE A 61 -9.79 3.70 11.66
C PHE A 61 -10.83 2.93 12.46
N GLU A 62 -11.96 3.59 12.74
CA GLU A 62 -13.13 2.97 13.37
C GLU A 62 -14.11 2.50 12.29
N TYR A 63 -14.56 1.25 12.39
CA TYR A 63 -15.52 0.62 11.51
C TYR A 63 -16.75 0.18 12.30
N LYS A 64 -17.94 0.34 11.72
CA LYS A 64 -19.19 -0.14 12.30
C LYS A 64 -19.85 -1.10 11.33
N ILE A 65 -20.05 -2.32 11.77
CA ILE A 65 -20.75 -3.35 11.02
C ILE A 65 -22.22 -2.94 10.93
N SER A 66 -22.79 -3.07 9.74
CA SER A 66 -24.19 -2.78 9.48
C SER A 66 -24.85 -4.03 8.92
N GLU A 67 -25.93 -4.49 9.56
CA GLU A 67 -26.73 -5.61 9.05
C GLU A 67 -27.33 -5.32 7.66
N LEU A 68 -27.46 -4.04 7.29
CA LEU A 68 -27.93 -3.61 5.96
C LEU A 68 -26.84 -3.65 4.89
N ALA A 69 -25.57 -3.76 5.28
CA ALA A 69 -24.41 -3.81 4.39
C ALA A 69 -23.59 -5.08 4.71
N PRO A 70 -24.06 -6.26 4.26
CA PRO A 70 -23.44 -7.54 4.60
C PRO A 70 -22.08 -7.76 3.94
N LYS A 71 -21.60 -6.82 3.12
CA LYS A 71 -20.32 -6.89 2.43
C LYS A 71 -19.56 -5.58 2.57
N ALA A 72 -18.25 -5.70 2.72
CA ALA A 72 -17.32 -4.59 2.78
C ALA A 72 -16.23 -4.76 1.72
N TYR A 73 -15.94 -3.67 1.01
CA TYR A 73 -14.91 -3.64 -0.02
C TYR A 73 -13.93 -2.50 0.25
N LEU A 74 -12.63 -2.79 0.12
CA LEU A 74 -11.58 -1.78 0.16
C LEU A 74 -11.16 -1.43 -1.26
N LEU A 75 -11.34 -0.16 -1.65
CA LEU A 75 -11.01 0.34 -2.97
C LEU A 75 -9.77 1.24 -2.94
N PHE A 76 -8.84 0.96 -3.85
CA PHE A 76 -7.72 1.83 -4.19
C PHE A 76 -7.94 2.36 -5.61
N GLU A 77 -8.16 3.67 -5.77
CA GLU A 77 -8.41 4.29 -7.08
C GLU A 77 -7.17 4.34 -7.98
N GLY A 78 -5.97 4.27 -7.38
CA GLY A 78 -4.70 4.18 -8.09
C GLY A 78 -3.51 4.16 -7.12
N VAL A 79 -2.52 3.32 -7.39
CA VAL A 79 -1.31 3.14 -6.56
C VAL A 79 -0.13 2.81 -7.47
N ASP A 80 0.92 3.61 -7.45
CA ASP A 80 2.08 3.44 -8.33
C ASP A 80 3.28 2.78 -7.60
N SER A 81 3.84 1.65 -8.03
CA SER A 81 3.50 0.86 -9.24
C SER A 81 2.79 -0.47 -8.94
N CYS A 82 3.12 -1.10 -7.82
CA CYS A 82 2.42 -2.26 -7.30
C CYS A 82 2.41 -2.24 -5.77
N PHE A 83 1.47 -2.97 -5.18
CA PHE A 83 1.30 -2.94 -3.74
C PHE A 83 0.69 -4.20 -3.16
N TYR A 84 1.03 -4.45 -1.90
CA TYR A 84 0.47 -5.49 -1.05
C TYR A 84 -0.37 -4.85 0.06
N VAL A 85 -1.48 -5.49 0.41
CA VAL A 85 -2.43 -5.01 1.43
C VAL A 85 -2.60 -6.04 2.53
N TRP A 86 -2.59 -5.56 3.76
CA TRP A 86 -2.97 -6.31 4.95
C TRP A 86 -4.03 -5.54 5.74
N ILE A 87 -4.91 -6.28 6.40
CA ILE A 87 -5.92 -5.76 7.32
C ILE A 87 -5.80 -6.54 8.63
N ASN A 88 -5.65 -5.83 9.74
CA ASN A 88 -5.52 -6.43 11.08
C ASN A 88 -4.40 -7.50 11.18
N GLY A 89 -3.37 -7.41 10.35
CA GLY A 89 -2.26 -8.39 10.28
C GLY A 89 -2.48 -9.52 9.27
N GLU A 90 -3.68 -9.68 8.73
CA GLU A 90 -3.99 -10.69 7.71
C GLU A 90 -3.70 -10.15 6.31
N TYR A 91 -3.09 -10.99 5.46
CA TYR A 91 -2.82 -10.64 4.07
C TYR A 91 -4.10 -10.69 3.24
N VAL A 92 -4.44 -9.59 2.59
CA VAL A 92 -5.68 -9.43 1.82
C VAL A 92 -5.43 -9.62 0.33
N GLY A 93 -4.32 -9.09 -0.18
CA GLY A 93 -4.01 -9.24 -1.60
C GLY A 93 -2.88 -8.36 -2.12
N TYR A 94 -2.68 -8.48 -3.42
CA TYR A 94 -1.70 -7.76 -4.21
C TYR A 94 -2.37 -7.20 -5.45
N SER A 95 -1.97 -6.01 -5.86
CA SER A 95 -2.36 -5.45 -7.15
C SER A 95 -1.21 -4.69 -7.81
N GLN A 96 -1.31 -4.60 -9.13
CA GLN A 96 -0.40 -3.88 -10.02
C GLN A 96 -1.25 -3.19 -11.09
N VAL A 97 -0.67 -2.22 -11.81
CA VAL A 97 -1.33 -1.26 -12.73
C VAL A 97 -1.71 0.06 -12.04
N SER A 98 -0.84 1.05 -12.15
CA SER A 98 -0.86 2.27 -11.34
C SER A 98 -2.12 3.13 -11.45
N HIS A 99 -2.72 3.17 -12.63
CA HIS A 99 -3.86 4.04 -12.96
C HIS A 99 -5.17 3.25 -13.14
N SER A 100 -5.31 2.15 -12.40
CA SER A 100 -6.52 1.33 -12.38
C SER A 100 -7.02 1.16 -10.94
N THR A 101 -8.35 1.15 -10.81
CA THR A 101 -8.99 0.78 -9.54
C THR A 101 -8.66 -0.67 -9.19
N SER A 102 -8.30 -0.89 -7.93
CA SER A 102 -8.16 -2.21 -7.32
C SER A 102 -9.16 -2.35 -6.18
N GLU A 103 -9.91 -3.44 -6.17
CA GLU A 103 -10.96 -3.71 -5.18
C GLU A 103 -10.66 -5.03 -4.47
N PHE A 104 -10.77 -5.02 -3.14
CA PHE A 104 -10.57 -6.20 -2.31
C PHE A 104 -11.83 -6.43 -1.47
N ASP A 105 -12.34 -7.67 -1.48
CA ASP A 105 -13.40 -8.09 -0.54
C ASP A 105 -12.77 -8.28 0.85
N VAL A 106 -13.24 -7.49 1.82
CA VAL A 106 -12.68 -7.43 3.18
C VAL A 106 -13.74 -7.76 4.23
N THR A 107 -14.86 -8.33 3.77
CA THR A 107 -16.04 -8.65 4.58
C THR A 107 -15.69 -9.51 5.80
N ASP A 108 -14.82 -10.51 5.61
CA ASP A 108 -14.47 -11.47 6.67
C ASP A 108 -13.28 -11.02 7.54
N VAL A 109 -12.62 -9.90 7.20
CA VAL A 109 -11.37 -9.45 7.84
C VAL A 109 -11.59 -8.20 8.70
N PHE A 110 -12.60 -7.39 8.40
CA PHE A 110 -12.98 -6.25 9.23
C PHE A 110 -13.70 -6.68 10.51
N GLU A 111 -13.32 -6.04 11.61
CA GLU A 111 -13.89 -6.24 12.94
C GLU A 111 -14.77 -5.03 13.32
N GLU A 112 -15.72 -5.19 14.25
CA GLU A 112 -16.43 -4.05 14.85
C GLU A 112 -15.44 -3.20 15.67
N GLY A 113 -15.45 -1.88 15.46
CA GLY A 113 -14.58 -0.93 16.15
C GLY A 113 -13.26 -0.69 15.41
N LYS A 114 -12.14 -0.71 16.14
CA LYS A 114 -10.84 -0.31 15.62
C LYS A 114 -10.24 -1.35 14.67
N ASN A 115 -9.92 -0.92 13.46
CA ASN A 115 -9.24 -1.70 12.43
C ASN A 115 -7.95 -1.00 11.98
N ARG A 116 -7.01 -1.80 11.48
CA ARG A 116 -5.74 -1.32 10.90
C ARG A 116 -5.61 -1.80 9.47
N ILE A 117 -5.36 -0.87 8.54
CA ILE A 117 -4.91 -1.15 7.18
C ILE A 117 -3.39 -0.94 7.14
N ALA A 118 -2.68 -1.89 6.55
CA ALA A 118 -1.25 -1.76 6.26
C ALA A 118 -1.01 -2.02 4.77
N VAL A 119 -0.23 -1.15 4.13
CA VAL A 119 0.05 -1.23 2.68
C VAL A 119 1.54 -1.10 2.44
N LEU A 120 2.09 -2.01 1.62
CA LEU A 120 3.45 -1.90 1.09
C LEU A 120 3.36 -1.54 -0.38
N VAL A 121 3.89 -0.39 -0.77
CA VAL A 121 3.96 0.07 -2.16
C VAL A 121 5.40 0.01 -2.65
N LEU A 122 5.64 -0.64 -3.79
CA LEU A 122 6.95 -0.69 -4.44
C LEU A 122 7.01 0.29 -5.60
N LYS A 123 8.18 0.90 -5.79
CA LYS A 123 8.41 1.87 -6.87
C LYS A 123 8.50 1.20 -8.25
N TRP A 124 9.11 0.03 -8.31
CA TRP A 124 9.31 -0.73 -9.55
C TRP A 124 8.69 -2.11 -9.43
N CYS A 125 7.99 -2.55 -10.47
CA CYS A 125 7.52 -3.90 -10.69
C CYS A 125 7.60 -4.24 -12.18
N ASP A 126 7.34 -5.50 -12.52
CA ASP A 126 7.21 -5.96 -13.90
C ASP A 126 5.92 -5.47 -14.59
#